data_AF-A0A9E3QFF8-F1
#
_entry.id   AF-A0A9E3QFF8-F1
#
_cell.length_a   1.000
_cell.length_b   1.000
_cell.length_c   1.000
_cell.angle_alpha   90.00
_cell.angle_beta   90.00
_cell.angle_gamma   90.00
#
_symmetry.space_group_name_H-M   'P 1'
#
loop_
_entity.id
_entity.type
_entity.pdbx_description
1 polymer ?
#
loop_
_entity_poly.entity_id
_entity_poly.type
_entity_poly.pdbx_seq_one_letter_code
_entity_poly.pdbx_strand_id
1 'polypeptide(L)'
;MAMMPKRVKYRKTQKGRIRGNATRGNYVAFGEFGLQSLGAARISAETIEAGRVVASQSIKGGGKLYIRIFPHKSVTSIPAETRMGKGKGEVEYWAAIVKPGTILYELAGVSEEVARATFARIAYKMPIPCRFVTRRPMI
;
A
#
# COMPACT_ATOMS: atom_id res chain seq x y z
N MET A 1 3.84 -9.71 9.94
CA MET A 1 2.42 -10.14 9.89
C MET A 1 2.13 -10.60 8.48
N ALA A 2 1.55 -11.79 8.27
CA ALA A 2 1.32 -12.30 6.91
C ALA A 2 0.37 -11.39 6.14
N MET A 3 0.89 -10.62 5.19
CA MET A 3 0.11 -9.69 4.39
C MET A 3 -0.45 -10.40 3.15
N MET A 4 -1.37 -11.32 3.43
CA MET A 4 -2.18 -12.01 2.43
C MET A 4 -3.53 -12.41 3.04
N PRO A 5 -4.58 -12.64 2.23
CA PRO A 5 -5.85 -13.11 2.74
C PRO A 5 -5.72 -14.51 3.36
N LYS A 6 -6.36 -14.73 4.51
CA LYS A 6 -6.39 -16.05 5.18
C LYS A 6 -7.03 -17.14 4.30
N ARG A 7 -8.09 -16.78 3.55
CA ARG A 7 -8.77 -17.67 2.60
C ARG A 7 -9.36 -16.83 1.47
N VAL A 8 -9.34 -17.35 0.25
CA VAL A 8 -9.98 -16.74 -0.92
C VAL A 8 -10.91 -17.73 -1.61
N LYS A 9 -11.99 -17.23 -2.20
CA LYS A 9 -12.91 -18.05 -3.02
C LYS A 9 -12.24 -18.54 -4.30
N TYR A 10 -11.41 -17.70 -4.92
CA TYR A 10 -10.71 -18.00 -6.16
C TYR A 10 -9.21 -17.76 -5.99
N ARG A 11 -8.40 -18.76 -6.35
CA ARG A 11 -6.93 -18.70 -6.23
C ARG A 11 -6.30 -17.74 -7.25
N LYS A 12 -6.77 -17.72 -8.50
CA LYS A 12 -6.17 -16.94 -9.60
C LYS A 12 -7.16 -15.90 -10.14
N THR A 13 -6.87 -14.61 -9.97
CA THR A 13 -7.74 -13.51 -10.47
C THR A 13 -7.18 -12.83 -11.72
N GLN A 14 -8.05 -12.41 -12.66
CA GLN A 14 -7.61 -11.67 -13.85
C GLN A 14 -6.93 -10.34 -13.47
N LYS A 15 -5.92 -9.91 -14.24
CA LYS A 15 -5.09 -8.74 -13.93
C LYS A 15 -5.89 -7.44 -13.81
N GLY A 16 -6.81 -7.19 -14.75
CA GLY A 16 -7.59 -5.95 -14.85
C GLY A 16 -6.74 -4.70 -15.16
N ARG A 17 -7.40 -3.55 -15.31
CA ARG A 17 -6.76 -2.23 -15.47
C ARG A 17 -7.13 -1.31 -14.32
N ILE A 18 -6.19 -0.48 -13.87
CA ILE A 18 -6.44 0.53 -12.84
C ILE A 18 -6.83 1.82 -13.58
N ARG A 19 -8.04 2.32 -13.35
CA ARG A 19 -8.58 3.53 -14.01
C ARG A 19 -9.14 4.51 -12.97
N GLY A 20 -9.02 5.80 -13.31
CA GLY A 20 -9.58 6.92 -12.55
C GLY A 20 -8.90 7.14 -11.18
N ASN A 21 -9.46 8.08 -10.43
CA ASN A 21 -8.99 8.47 -9.11
C ASN A 21 -9.70 7.68 -7.99
N ALA A 22 -9.12 7.72 -6.78
CA ALA A 22 -9.72 7.15 -5.60
C ALA A 22 -10.94 7.98 -5.16
N THR A 23 -12.11 7.35 -5.14
CA THR A 23 -13.35 7.92 -4.60
C THR A 23 -13.60 7.56 -3.14
N ARG A 24 -12.82 6.60 -2.61
CA ARG A 24 -12.90 6.11 -1.23
C ARG A 24 -11.49 5.97 -0.66
N GLY A 25 -11.36 6.07 0.66
CA GLY A 25 -10.07 5.95 1.34
C GLY A 25 -9.07 7.01 0.89
N ASN A 26 -9.56 8.19 0.53
CA ASN A 26 -8.81 9.30 -0.04
C ASN A 26 -8.57 10.46 0.93
N TYR A 27 -8.93 10.27 2.20
CA TYR A 27 -8.71 11.21 3.30
C TYR A 27 -8.18 10.46 4.53
N VAL A 28 -7.47 11.18 5.40
CA VAL A 28 -6.94 10.66 6.67
C VAL A 28 -8.11 10.46 7.63
N ALA A 29 -8.38 9.23 8.07
CA ALA A 29 -9.55 8.96 8.91
C ALA A 29 -9.22 8.62 10.38
N PHE A 30 -8.07 8.00 10.63
CA PHE A 30 -7.69 7.53 11.97
C PHE A 30 -6.59 8.38 12.57
N GLY A 31 -5.49 8.59 11.83
CA GLY A 31 -4.35 9.37 12.27
C GLY A 31 -4.53 10.88 12.13
N GLU A 32 -3.42 11.59 12.36
CA GLU A 32 -3.28 13.04 12.21
C GLU A 32 -2.61 13.37 10.86
N PHE A 33 -1.74 12.47 10.40
CA PHE A 33 -0.95 12.61 9.19
C PHE A 33 -1.13 11.38 8.30
N GLY A 34 -1.02 11.56 6.98
CA GLY A 34 -1.12 10.47 6.02
C GLY A 34 -0.17 10.59 4.83
N LEU A 35 0.12 9.43 4.22
CA LEU A 35 0.84 9.34 2.95
C LEU A 35 -0.16 8.99 1.83
N GLN A 36 -0.38 9.92 0.91
CA GLN A 36 -1.32 9.76 -0.19
C GLN A 36 -0.60 9.44 -1.50
N SER A 37 -1.11 8.48 -2.28
CA SER A 37 -0.62 8.18 -3.63
C SER A 37 -0.99 9.29 -4.62
N LEU A 38 -0.08 9.58 -5.55
CA LEU A 38 -0.34 10.43 -6.73
C LEU A 38 -0.46 9.60 -8.02
N GLY A 39 0.03 8.36 -8.01
CA GLY A 39 -0.02 7.43 -9.13
C GLY A 39 -0.92 6.22 -8.92
N ALA A 40 -1.17 5.49 -10.00
CA ALA A 40 -1.84 4.19 -9.97
C ALA A 40 -0.80 3.06 -9.97
N ALA A 41 -0.90 2.10 -9.06
CA ALA A 41 0.00 0.95 -9.03
C ALA A 41 -0.59 -0.28 -8.35
N ARG A 42 0.07 -1.42 -8.55
CA ARG A 42 -0.09 -2.63 -7.73
C ARG A 42 1.07 -2.65 -6.72
N ILE A 43 0.78 -2.36 -5.46
CA ILE A 43 1.81 -2.34 -4.41
C ILE A 43 1.88 -3.73 -3.79
N SER A 44 3.04 -4.39 -3.84
CA SER A 44 3.21 -5.75 -3.32
C SER A 44 3.13 -5.76 -1.78
N ALA A 45 2.79 -6.92 -1.21
CA ALA A 45 2.82 -7.13 0.23
C ALA A 45 4.18 -6.78 0.85
N GLU A 46 5.27 -7.11 0.17
CA GLU A 46 6.65 -6.80 0.59
C GLU A 46 6.92 -5.31 0.65
N THR A 47 6.48 -4.54 -0.36
CA THR A 47 6.62 -3.08 -0.35
C THR A 47 5.82 -2.46 0.80
N ILE A 48 4.62 -2.99 1.07
CA ILE A 48 3.80 -2.49 2.17
C ILE A 48 4.49 -2.79 3.52
N GLU A 49 5.11 -3.96 3.66
CA GLU A 49 5.86 -4.33 4.86
C GLU A 49 7.14 -3.48 5.02
N ALA A 50 7.85 -3.19 3.93
CA ALA A 50 9.01 -2.30 3.94
C ALA A 50 8.63 -0.91 4.47
N GLY A 51 7.47 -0.37 4.06
CA GLY A 51 6.93 0.87 4.61
C GLY A 51 6.61 0.78 6.11
N ARG A 52 6.04 -0.34 6.57
CA ARG A 52 5.77 -0.59 7.99
C ARG A 52 7.06 -0.65 8.83
N VAL A 53 8.09 -1.34 8.33
CA VAL A 53 9.39 -1.43 9.00
C VAL A 53 10.03 -0.05 9.13
N VAL A 54 10.02 0.76 8.07
CA VAL A 54 10.53 2.15 8.09
C VAL A 54 9.77 3.00 9.11
N ALA A 55 8.44 2.90 9.15
CA ALA A 55 7.64 3.59 10.16
C ALA A 55 8.04 3.17 11.57
N SER A 56 8.07 1.85 11.86
CA SER A 56 8.41 1.31 13.17
C SER A 56 9.80 1.75 13.65
N GLN A 57 10.78 1.80 12.76
CA GLN A 57 12.14 2.26 13.07
C GLN A 57 12.19 3.77 13.32
N SER A 58 11.42 4.57 12.58
CA SER A 58 11.45 6.02 12.71
C SER A 58 10.72 6.51 13.96
N ILE A 59 9.62 5.84 14.35
CA ILE A 59 8.81 6.24 15.52
C ILE A 59 9.35 5.69 16.86
N LYS A 60 10.28 4.73 16.83
CA LYS A 60 10.96 4.14 18.02
C LYS A 60 10.01 3.69 19.15
N GLY A 61 8.82 3.19 18.79
CA GLY A 61 7.81 2.73 19.75
C GLY A 61 6.83 3.81 20.22
N GLY A 62 7.04 5.07 19.85
CA GLY A 62 6.05 6.15 20.04
C GLY A 62 5.00 6.17 18.92
N GLY A 63 3.79 6.64 19.24
CA GLY A 63 2.72 6.80 18.26
C GLY A 63 2.13 5.51 17.70
N LYS A 64 1.23 5.65 16.72
CA LYS A 64 0.49 4.55 16.11
C LYS A 64 0.49 4.65 14.60
N LEU A 65 0.89 3.57 13.94
CA LEU A 65 0.83 3.41 12.49
C LEU A 65 -0.45 2.70 12.08
N TYR A 66 -1.14 3.25 11.10
CA TYR A 66 -2.24 2.61 10.40
C TYR A 66 -1.82 2.30 8.97
N ILE A 67 -1.92 1.04 8.57
CA ILE A 67 -1.77 0.64 7.16
C ILE A 67 -3.17 0.64 6.55
N ARG A 68 -3.41 1.54 5.58
CA ARG A 68 -4.75 1.77 5.00
C ARG A 68 -5.06 0.91 3.79
N ILE A 69 -4.05 0.23 3.25
CA ILE A 69 -4.17 -0.66 2.10
C ILE A 69 -3.89 -2.11 2.49
N PHE A 70 -4.56 -3.04 1.83
CA PHE A 70 -4.38 -4.48 2.07
C PHE A 70 -4.15 -5.22 0.75
N PRO A 71 -3.15 -6.12 0.67
CA PRO A 71 -2.86 -6.87 -0.53
C PRO A 71 -3.86 -8.03 -0.73
N HIS A 72 -4.95 -7.71 -1.41
CA HIS A 72 -6.06 -8.63 -1.66
C HIS A 72 -6.02 -9.29 -3.04
N LYS A 73 -5.10 -8.88 -3.93
CA LYS A 73 -5.07 -9.36 -5.31
C LYS A 73 -3.90 -10.32 -5.56
N SER A 74 -4.22 -11.54 -5.99
CA SER A 74 -3.25 -12.53 -6.44
C SER A 74 -2.55 -12.08 -7.71
N VAL A 75 -1.22 -12.06 -7.73
CA VAL A 75 -0.40 -11.89 -8.94
C VAL A 75 0.23 -13.24 -9.28
N THR A 76 0.18 -13.60 -10.57
CA THR A 76 0.66 -14.90 -11.05
C THR A 76 1.83 -14.72 -12.00
N SER A 77 2.79 -15.64 -11.96
CA SER A 77 3.90 -15.72 -12.89
C SER A 77 4.03 -17.12 -13.48
N ILE A 78 4.51 -17.17 -14.72
CA ILE A 78 4.83 -18.41 -15.41
C ILE A 78 6.33 -18.65 -15.19
N PRO A 79 6.78 -19.87 -14.88
CA PRO A 79 8.20 -20.16 -14.71
C PRO A 79 9.00 -19.77 -15.95
N ALA A 80 10.25 -19.36 -15.71
CA ALA A 80 11.22 -19.16 -16.79
C ALA A 80 11.34 -20.43 -17.65
N GLU A 81 11.77 -20.26 -18.91
CA GLU A 81 12.05 -21.38 -19.83
C GLU A 81 10.82 -22.16 -20.33
N THR A 82 9.60 -21.69 -20.03
CA THR A 82 8.37 -22.30 -20.55
C THR A 82 7.77 -21.54 -21.74
N ARG A 83 7.16 -22.26 -22.68
CA ARG A 83 6.46 -21.65 -23.83
C ARG A 83 5.06 -21.13 -23.45
N MET A 84 4.60 -20.13 -24.20
CA MET A 84 3.26 -19.56 -24.06
C MET A 84 2.14 -20.58 -24.38
N GLY A 85 0.93 -20.34 -23.86
CA GLY A 85 -0.27 -21.11 -24.21
C GLY A 85 -0.63 -22.27 -23.28
N LYS A 86 0.18 -22.58 -22.26
CA LYS A 86 -0.09 -23.67 -21.29
C LYS A 86 -1.04 -23.28 -20.14
N GLY A 87 -1.83 -22.23 -20.32
CA GLY A 87 -2.69 -21.66 -19.28
C GLY A 87 -1.98 -20.68 -18.35
N LYS A 88 -2.59 -20.39 -17.21
CA LYS A 88 -2.14 -19.35 -16.28
C LYS A 88 -1.22 -19.92 -15.21
N GLY A 89 -0.08 -19.26 -14.99
CA GLY A 89 0.90 -19.63 -13.97
C GLY A 89 0.39 -19.59 -12.52
N GLU A 90 1.27 -19.95 -11.60
CA GLU A 90 0.97 -20.02 -10.17
C GLU A 90 0.99 -18.65 -9.49
N VAL A 91 0.32 -18.53 -8.33
CA VAL A 91 0.32 -17.29 -7.55
C VAL A 91 1.69 -17.10 -6.92
N GLU A 92 2.36 -16.01 -7.27
CA GLU A 92 3.70 -15.68 -6.80
C GLU A 92 3.63 -14.77 -5.58
N TYR A 93 2.81 -13.71 -5.63
CA TYR A 93 2.64 -12.77 -4.53
C TYR A 93 1.26 -12.12 -4.52
N TRP A 94 0.99 -11.39 -3.44
CA TRP A 94 -0.22 -10.60 -3.26
C TRP A 94 0.08 -9.10 -3.34
N ALA A 95 -0.82 -8.36 -3.98
CA ALA A 95 -0.69 -6.92 -4.16
C ALA A 95 -1.99 -6.18 -3.82
N ALA A 96 -1.83 -4.94 -3.36
CA ALA A 96 -2.90 -3.97 -3.20
C ALA A 96 -3.06 -3.16 -4.49
N ILE A 97 -4.30 -3.03 -4.97
CA ILE A 97 -4.61 -2.08 -6.05
C ILE A 97 -4.72 -0.69 -5.46
N VAL A 98 -3.89 0.24 -5.93
CA VAL A 98 -3.86 1.63 -5.49
C VAL A 98 -4.19 2.54 -6.67
N LYS A 99 -5.06 3.52 -6.43
CA LYS A 99 -5.41 4.59 -7.37
C LYS A 99 -4.78 5.90 -6.91
N PRO A 100 -4.64 6.91 -7.79
CA PRO A 100 -4.28 8.27 -7.37
C PRO A 100 -5.27 8.79 -6.33
N GLY A 101 -4.76 9.36 -5.25
CA GLY A 101 -5.55 9.89 -4.14
C GLY A 101 -5.79 8.91 -2.99
N THR A 102 -5.39 7.64 -3.08
CA THR A 102 -5.54 6.69 -1.96
C THR A 102 -4.57 7.02 -0.82
N ILE A 103 -5.05 7.03 0.42
CA ILE A 103 -4.18 7.07 1.60
C ILE A 103 -3.60 5.67 1.83
N LEU A 104 -2.27 5.57 1.86
CA LEU A 104 -1.52 4.32 2.02
C LEU A 104 -1.25 4.01 3.49
N TYR A 105 -0.82 5.01 4.24
CA TYR A 105 -0.48 4.93 5.66
C TYR A 105 -0.98 6.17 6.39
N GLU A 106 -1.24 6.01 7.68
CA GLU A 106 -1.49 7.12 8.60
C GLU A 106 -0.65 6.98 9.87
N LEU A 107 -0.28 8.11 10.46
CA LEU A 107 0.42 8.19 11.73
C LEU A 107 -0.38 9.05 12.71
N ALA A 108 -0.35 8.67 13.98
CA ALA A 108 -0.93 9.40 15.10
C ALA A 108 0.03 9.42 16.29
N GLY A 109 -0.05 10.47 17.12
CA GLY A 109 0.71 10.54 18.37
C GLY A 109 2.20 10.77 18.16
N VAL A 110 2.55 11.51 17.10
CA VAL A 110 3.92 11.94 16.79
C VAL A 110 3.88 13.41 16.34
N SER A 111 4.99 14.13 16.47
CA SER A 111 5.08 15.49 15.93
C SER A 111 5.02 15.49 14.39
N GLU A 112 4.59 16.61 13.81
CA GLU A 112 4.54 16.75 12.34
C GLU A 112 5.91 16.56 11.69
N GLU A 113 6.97 17.08 12.32
CA GLU A 113 8.35 16.93 11.83
C GLU A 113 8.75 15.46 11.70
N VAL A 114 8.49 14.66 12.74
CA VAL A 114 8.76 13.22 12.74
C VAL A 114 7.89 12.51 11.70
N ALA A 115 6.61 12.88 11.61
CA ALA A 115 5.70 12.29 10.62
C ALA A 115 6.16 12.57 9.19
N ARG A 116 6.57 13.80 8.89
CA ARG A 116 7.04 14.24 7.57
C ARG A 116 8.34 13.53 7.18
N ALA A 117 9.31 13.46 8.08
CA ALA A 117 10.56 12.72 7.86
C ALA A 117 10.32 11.22 7.65
N THR A 118 9.43 10.63 8.46
CA THR A 118 9.06 9.21 8.36
C THR A 118 8.39 8.91 7.02
N PHE A 119 7.39 9.71 6.63
CA PHE A 119 6.68 9.51 5.37
C PHE A 119 7.52 9.79 4.14
N ALA A 120 8.49 10.70 4.20
CA ALA A 120 9.49 10.86 3.14
C ALA A 120 10.30 9.57 2.93
N ARG A 121 10.76 8.92 4.01
CA ARG A 121 11.45 7.63 3.93
C ARG A 121 10.57 6.51 3.38
N ILE A 122 9.30 6.47 3.76
CA ILE A 122 8.34 5.50 3.23
C ILE A 122 8.07 5.74 1.75
N ALA A 123 7.98 7.00 1.32
CA ALA A 123 7.77 7.35 -0.08
C ALA A 123 8.87 6.79 -0.99
N TYR A 124 10.14 6.78 -0.57
CA TYR A 124 11.23 6.15 -1.31
C TYR A 124 11.09 4.63 -1.47
N LYS A 125 10.27 3.97 -0.66
CA LYS A 125 9.96 2.54 -0.82
C LYS A 125 8.79 2.31 -1.78
N MET A 126 7.98 3.33 -2.06
CA MET A 126 6.80 3.20 -2.90
C MET A 126 7.18 3.27 -4.39
N PRO A 127 6.57 2.44 -5.25
CA PRO A 127 6.82 2.46 -6.69
C PRO A 127 6.09 3.61 -7.41
N ILE A 128 5.53 4.56 -6.67
CA ILE A 128 4.72 5.67 -7.18
C ILE A 128 5.03 6.95 -6.40
N PRO A 129 4.85 8.13 -7.02
CA PRO A 129 4.94 9.38 -6.30
C PRO A 129 3.85 9.45 -5.22
N CYS A 130 4.23 9.97 -4.07
CA CYS A 130 3.35 10.14 -2.91
C CYS A 130 3.45 11.58 -2.40
N ARG A 131 2.42 12.04 -1.70
CA ARG A 131 2.43 13.31 -0.97
C ARG A 131 2.06 13.11 0.49
N PHE A 132 2.67 13.94 1.34
CA PHE A 132 2.26 14.10 2.72
C PHE A 132 0.95 14.88 2.81
N VAL A 133 0.03 14.45 3.66
CA VAL A 133 -1.23 15.13 3.93
C VAL A 133 -1.51 15.18 5.43
N THR A 134 -2.09 16.29 5.90
CA THR A 134 -2.63 16.42 7.25
C THR A 134 -4.11 16.08 7.25
N ARG A 135 -4.63 15.69 8.42
CA ARG A 135 -6.08 15.51 8.61
C ARG A 135 -6.77 16.86 8.45
N ARG A 136 -7.75 16.92 7.55
CA ARG A 136 -8.61 18.10 7.44
C ARG A 136 -9.61 18.09 8.61
N PRO A 137 -9.83 19.22 9.28
CA PRO A 137 -10.98 19.35 10.17
C PRO A 137 -12.25 19.16 9.34
N MET A 138 -13.19 18.36 9.85
CA MET A 138 -14.53 18.30 9.26
C MET A 138 -15.21 19.62 9.59
N ILE A 139 -15.49 20.41 8.54
CA ILE A 139 -16.47 21.50 8.59
C ILE A 139 -17.82 20.88 8.25
#